data_AF-A0A8K0XE30-F1
#
_entry.id   AF-A0A8K0XE30-F1
#
_cell.length_a   1.000
_cell.length_b   1.000
_cell.length_c   1.000
_cell.angle_alpha   90.00
_cell.angle_beta   90.00
_cell.angle_gamma   90.00
#
_symmetry.space_group_name_H-M   'P 1'
#
loop_
_entity.id
_entity.type
_entity.pdbx_description
1 polymer ?
#
loop_
_entity_poly.entity_id
_entity_poly.type
_entity_poly.pdbx_seq_one_letter_code
_entity_poly.pdbx_strand_id
1 'polypeptide(L)'
;MDEPINPRSPDTFWIAVADARFSTLDILLSTRTPAPVLLFPETSPRLIKHGAHDQDISSVEVENIRRTIQALLMRCGVPSHATPMNQEFYQQCVDEAIRRGYPMDGHRSVRTYLREGAVYSATALAHLDHQPTRIWAALFTSCGLFVDDAASRASEVGYVYQFNDRFIQKEAQHNGVLDALADLLRETSVHFLPIPANLVTTSILNFVTASLLAYETKDMDVLIDAERYPAYARVKSGIGEAYAFLVFSRKMALSGYVQAIPEMIQFLHNMNDILSFYKEEKAGETTNQISLIASRNKTSKFEAFEALAQVTAEQFVQISKILEASPAACNAFKRFVAGYVVFHCSVERYKLADLQLC
;
A
#
# COMPACT_ATOMS: atom_id res chain seq x y z
N MET A 1 -38.67 -50.20 -1.44
CA MET A 1 -39.54 -49.15 -0.88
C MET A 1 -38.64 -47.95 -0.84
N ASP A 2 -38.62 -47.29 -1.99
CA ASP A 2 -37.60 -46.34 -2.41
C ASP A 2 -38.36 -45.19 -3.06
N GLU A 3 -38.44 -44.06 -2.36
CA GLU A 3 -38.96 -42.82 -2.93
C GLU A 3 -37.78 -42.01 -3.49
N PRO A 4 -37.88 -41.53 -4.75
CA PRO A 4 -36.82 -40.80 -5.41
C PRO A 4 -36.81 -39.33 -5.01
N ILE A 5 -35.59 -38.79 -4.90
CA ILE A 5 -35.28 -37.37 -4.72
C ILE A 5 -35.82 -36.57 -5.92
N ASN A 6 -36.74 -35.65 -5.66
CA ASN A 6 -37.21 -34.65 -6.61
C ASN A 6 -36.30 -33.40 -6.56
N PRO A 7 -35.70 -32.97 -7.70
CA PRO A 7 -34.89 -31.76 -7.76
C PRO A 7 -35.79 -30.52 -7.82
N ARG A 8 -35.78 -29.69 -6.77
CA ARG A 8 -36.37 -28.35 -6.85
C ARG A 8 -35.37 -27.34 -7.43
N SER A 9 -35.91 -26.52 -8.33
CA SER A 9 -35.31 -25.63 -9.32
C SER A 9 -34.42 -24.49 -8.77
N PRO A 10 -33.49 -23.95 -9.59
CA PRO A 10 -32.54 -22.90 -9.21
C PRO A 10 -33.04 -21.44 -9.38
N ASP A 11 -34.32 -21.15 -9.11
CA ASP A 11 -34.93 -19.86 -9.51
C ASP A 11 -35.39 -18.94 -8.36
N THR A 12 -34.81 -19.04 -7.16
CA THR A 12 -35.22 -18.17 -6.03
C THR A 12 -34.11 -17.37 -5.36
N PHE A 13 -32.88 -17.34 -5.90
CA PHE A 13 -31.80 -16.52 -5.34
C PHE A 13 -31.63 -15.16 -6.05
N TRP A 14 -32.29 -14.92 -7.19
CA TRP A 14 -32.11 -13.71 -7.99
C TRP A 14 -33.20 -12.64 -7.81
N ILE A 15 -34.18 -12.82 -6.92
CA ILE A 15 -35.32 -11.89 -6.78
C ILE A 15 -35.20 -10.94 -5.56
N ALA A 16 -34.14 -11.05 -4.74
CA ALA A 16 -33.92 -10.14 -3.59
C ALA A 16 -32.85 -9.05 -3.83
N VAL A 17 -32.23 -8.99 -5.02
CA VAL A 17 -31.21 -7.96 -5.38
C VAL A 17 -31.78 -6.86 -6.28
N ALA A 18 -33.10 -6.86 -6.51
CA ALA A 18 -33.77 -5.93 -7.42
C ALA A 18 -34.34 -4.66 -6.75
N ASP A 19 -34.15 -4.44 -5.44
CA ASP A 19 -34.77 -3.29 -4.75
C ASP A 19 -33.82 -2.40 -3.92
N ALA A 20 -32.51 -2.54 -4.15
CA ALA A 20 -31.50 -1.60 -3.65
C ALA A 20 -30.98 -0.74 -4.81
N ARG A 21 -31.46 0.49 -4.92
CA ARG A 21 -31.00 1.50 -5.87
C ARG A 21 -29.52 1.82 -5.64
N PHE A 22 -28.64 1.10 -6.32
CA PHE A 22 -27.24 1.49 -6.52
C PHE A 22 -27.12 2.13 -7.91
N SER A 23 -27.09 3.47 -7.94
CA SER A 23 -26.80 4.23 -9.16
C SER A 23 -25.30 4.18 -9.46
N THR A 24 -24.86 3.14 -10.15
CA THR A 24 -23.55 3.08 -10.82
C THR A 24 -23.63 1.97 -11.86
N LEU A 25 -24.41 2.19 -12.92
CA LEU A 25 -24.24 1.57 -14.23
C LEU A 25 -25.31 2.13 -15.16
N ASP A 26 -25.05 3.30 -15.75
CA ASP A 26 -25.70 3.71 -16.99
C ASP A 26 -24.77 4.70 -17.69
N ILE A 27 -24.65 4.55 -19.00
CA ILE A 27 -23.71 5.21 -19.93
C ILE A 27 -22.39 4.44 -20.08
N LEU A 28 -22.44 3.38 -20.88
CA LEU A 28 -21.35 3.02 -21.80
C LEU A 28 -21.87 2.03 -22.86
N LEU A 29 -22.60 2.52 -23.87
CA LEU A 29 -22.68 1.85 -25.17
C LEU A 29 -22.90 2.85 -26.32
N SER A 30 -22.11 2.67 -27.40
CA SER A 30 -22.20 3.24 -28.76
C SER A 30 -21.60 4.64 -28.95
N THR A 31 -20.50 4.84 -29.68
CA THR A 31 -20.32 4.58 -31.13
C THR A 31 -18.83 4.48 -31.55
N ARG A 32 -18.55 3.76 -32.65
CA ARG A 32 -17.23 3.54 -33.29
C ARG A 32 -16.76 4.73 -34.14
N THR A 33 -15.46 5.05 -34.10
CA THR A 33 -14.46 5.09 -35.22
C THR A 33 -13.07 5.52 -34.69
N PRO A 34 -11.95 5.03 -35.26
CA PRO A 34 -10.60 5.38 -34.79
C PRO A 34 -10.13 6.70 -35.40
N ALA A 35 -9.52 7.57 -34.59
CA ALA A 35 -8.91 8.81 -35.04
C ALA A 35 -7.45 8.92 -34.51
N PRO A 36 -6.58 9.63 -35.24
CA PRO A 36 -5.18 9.24 -35.46
C PRO A 36 -4.22 9.71 -34.37
N VAL A 37 -3.07 9.03 -34.31
CA VAL A 37 -1.87 9.44 -33.56
C VAL A 37 -1.45 10.84 -34.02
N LEU A 38 -1.73 11.84 -33.18
CA LEU A 38 -1.24 13.21 -33.38
C LEU A 38 0.11 13.35 -32.67
N LEU A 39 1.18 13.36 -33.48
CA LEU A 39 2.49 13.88 -33.09
C LEU A 39 2.35 15.40 -32.94
N PHE A 40 2.57 15.91 -31.73
CA PHE A 40 2.72 17.35 -31.49
C PHE A 40 4.17 17.68 -31.09
N PRO A 41 4.67 18.86 -31.49
CA PRO A 41 6.09 19.17 -31.54
C PRO A 41 6.68 19.51 -30.17
N GLU A 42 7.96 19.22 -30.01
CA GLU A 42 8.79 19.62 -28.88
C GLU A 42 8.78 21.15 -28.70
N THR A 43 8.04 21.62 -27.71
CA THR A 43 8.30 22.93 -27.10
C THR A 43 8.66 22.69 -25.65
N SER A 44 9.96 22.65 -25.37
CA SER A 44 10.55 22.55 -24.03
C SER A 44 10.01 23.63 -23.08
N PRO A 45 9.27 23.29 -22.02
CA PRO A 45 9.07 24.17 -20.89
C PRO A 45 10.24 24.00 -19.92
N ARG A 46 10.67 25.13 -19.36
CA ARG A 46 11.85 25.27 -18.50
C ARG A 46 11.88 24.25 -17.37
N LEU A 47 12.94 23.44 -17.35
CA LEU A 47 13.35 22.59 -16.24
C LEU A 47 13.34 23.35 -14.91
N ILE A 48 12.36 23.08 -14.04
CA ILE A 48 12.57 23.22 -12.60
C ILE A 48 13.38 22.01 -12.19
N LYS A 49 14.70 22.21 -12.09
CA LYS A 49 15.60 21.22 -11.48
C LYS A 49 15.07 20.94 -10.07
N HIS A 50 14.57 19.74 -9.83
CA HIS A 50 14.45 19.20 -8.47
C HIS A 50 15.85 18.90 -7.97
N GLY A 51 16.54 19.92 -7.47
CA GLY A 51 17.63 19.70 -6.54
C GLY A 51 17.01 19.24 -5.23
N ALA A 52 17.42 18.07 -4.72
CA ALA A 52 17.18 17.68 -3.34
C ALA A 52 17.92 18.67 -2.44
N HIS A 53 17.31 19.81 -2.17
CA HIS A 53 17.67 20.67 -1.06
C HIS A 53 16.72 20.29 0.08
N ASP A 54 17.26 19.61 1.10
CA ASP A 54 16.53 19.39 2.35
C ASP A 54 16.02 20.78 2.81
N GLN A 55 14.70 20.94 2.91
CA GLN A 55 14.13 22.17 3.44
C GLN A 55 14.44 22.24 4.95
N ASP A 56 14.93 23.40 5.40
CA ASP A 56 15.10 23.69 6.82
C ASP A 56 13.72 23.89 7.44
N ILE A 57 13.16 22.81 7.98
CA ILE A 57 11.95 22.84 8.81
C ILE A 57 12.29 23.53 10.14
N SER A 58 11.50 24.50 10.56
CA SER A 58 11.76 25.23 11.80
C SER A 58 11.66 24.31 13.03
N SER A 59 12.37 24.64 14.11
CA SER A 59 12.29 23.89 15.37
C SER A 59 10.87 23.82 15.95
N VAL A 60 10.06 24.86 15.71
CA VAL A 60 8.65 24.92 16.11
C VAL A 60 7.80 23.93 15.31
N GLU A 61 8.03 23.83 14.00
CA GLU A 61 7.32 22.85 13.16
C GLU A 61 7.72 21.42 13.50
N VAL A 62 9.01 21.15 13.70
CA VAL A 62 9.51 19.83 14.17
C VAL A 62 8.82 19.41 15.47
N GLU A 63 8.73 20.33 16.43
CA GLU A 63 8.04 20.13 17.69
C GLU A 63 6.55 19.83 17.51
N ASN A 64 5.88 20.57 16.65
CA ASN A 64 4.45 20.40 16.38
C ASN A 64 4.15 19.07 15.66
N ILE A 65 4.99 18.66 14.70
CA ILE A 65 4.91 17.36 14.03
C ILE A 65 5.03 16.23 15.05
N ARG A 66 6.06 16.29 15.91
CA ARG A 66 6.27 15.29 16.95
C ARG A 66 5.06 15.18 17.89
N ARG A 67 4.56 16.31 18.40
CA ARG A 67 3.42 16.33 19.32
C ARG A 67 2.17 15.70 18.69
N THR A 68 1.92 15.97 17.41
CA THR A 68 0.78 15.39 16.67
C THR A 68 0.90 13.88 16.53
N ILE A 69 2.08 13.37 16.15
CA ILE A 69 2.32 11.93 16.03
C ILE A 69 2.19 11.26 17.41
N GLN A 70 2.77 11.85 18.46
CA GLN A 70 2.65 11.32 19.83
C GLN A 70 1.18 11.26 20.27
N ALA A 71 0.39 12.29 20.01
CA ALA A 71 -1.04 12.31 20.34
C ALA A 71 -1.81 11.20 19.62
N LEU A 72 -1.56 10.99 18.32
CA LEU A 72 -2.13 9.88 17.54
C LEU A 72 -1.76 8.53 18.18
N LEU A 73 -0.48 8.28 18.42
CA LEU A 73 0.01 7.00 18.95
C LEU A 73 -0.53 6.71 20.35
N MET A 74 -0.62 7.73 21.21
CA MET A 74 -1.28 7.62 22.52
C MET A 74 -2.75 7.22 22.40
N ARG A 75 -3.51 7.81 21.46
CA ARG A 75 -4.91 7.44 21.23
C ARG A 75 -5.08 6.01 20.70
N CYS A 76 -4.13 5.53 19.90
CA CYS A 76 -4.10 4.14 19.44
C CYS A 76 -3.60 3.16 20.52
N GLY A 77 -3.02 3.65 21.63
CA GLY A 77 -2.40 2.81 22.65
C GLY A 77 -1.16 2.07 22.15
N VAL A 78 -0.42 2.68 21.22
CA VAL A 78 0.73 2.06 20.54
C VAL A 78 2.02 2.75 20.95
N PRO A 79 3.03 2.03 21.46
CA PRO A 79 4.31 2.64 21.80
C PRO A 79 5.12 2.95 20.53
N SER A 80 5.78 4.11 20.48
CA SER A 80 6.83 4.39 19.51
C SER A 80 8.19 3.99 20.09
N HIS A 81 8.90 3.11 19.39
CA HIS A 81 10.30 2.79 19.67
C HIS A 81 10.93 2.18 18.42
N ALA A 82 12.23 2.37 18.25
CA ALA A 82 13.00 1.65 17.25
C ALA A 82 13.44 0.29 17.79
N THR A 83 13.61 -0.68 16.90
CA THR A 83 14.19 -1.98 17.23
C THR A 83 15.38 -2.27 16.31
N PRO A 84 16.46 -2.88 16.82
CA PRO A 84 17.53 -3.38 15.98
C PRO A 84 16.99 -4.38 14.96
N MET A 85 17.56 -4.39 13.75
CA MET A 85 17.18 -5.36 12.74
C MET A 85 17.40 -6.79 13.25
N ASN A 86 16.39 -7.64 13.11
CA ASN A 86 16.52 -9.07 13.39
C ASN A 86 17.42 -9.72 12.34
N GLN A 87 18.69 -9.89 12.67
CA GLN A 87 19.72 -10.42 11.75
C GLN A 87 19.43 -11.85 11.31
N GLU A 88 18.91 -12.69 12.21
CA GLU A 88 18.55 -14.07 11.88
C GLU A 88 17.42 -14.12 10.85
N PHE A 89 16.35 -13.35 11.08
CA PHE A 89 15.24 -13.27 10.14
C PHE A 89 15.65 -12.66 8.80
N TYR A 90 16.49 -11.62 8.82
CA TYR A 90 17.04 -11.03 7.60
C TYR A 90 17.86 -12.07 6.81
N GLN A 91 18.71 -12.85 7.48
CA GLN A 91 19.48 -13.90 6.82
C GLN A 91 18.57 -14.97 6.22
N GLN A 92 17.49 -15.38 6.89
CA GLN A 92 16.51 -16.31 6.32
C GLN A 92 15.86 -15.75 5.04
N CYS A 93 15.59 -14.44 4.98
CA CYS A 93 15.08 -13.79 3.77
C CYS A 93 16.12 -13.77 2.65
N VAL A 94 17.40 -13.53 2.97
CA VAL A 94 18.51 -13.59 2.02
C VAL A 94 18.66 -15.01 1.45
N ASP A 95 18.67 -16.02 2.32
CA ASP A 95 18.82 -17.42 1.92
C ASP A 95 17.67 -17.87 1.03
N GLU A 96 16.44 -17.48 1.35
CA GLU A 96 15.27 -17.78 0.52
C GLU A 96 15.34 -17.09 -0.85
N ALA A 97 15.75 -15.82 -0.91
CA ALA A 97 15.93 -15.11 -2.18
C ALA A 97 16.99 -15.79 -3.07
N ILE A 98 18.12 -16.21 -2.49
CA ILE A 98 19.17 -16.97 -3.19
C ILE A 98 18.63 -18.32 -3.66
N ARG A 99 17.92 -19.06 -2.80
CA ARG A 99 17.32 -20.36 -3.12
C ARG A 99 16.36 -20.27 -4.31
N ARG A 100 15.62 -19.16 -4.42
CA ARG A 100 14.70 -18.88 -5.54
C ARG A 100 15.40 -18.35 -6.79
N GLY A 101 16.69 -18.07 -6.74
CA GLY A 101 17.46 -17.51 -7.85
C GLY A 101 17.16 -16.04 -8.13
N TYR A 102 16.66 -15.29 -7.13
CA TYR A 102 16.42 -13.86 -7.29
C TYR A 102 17.74 -13.09 -7.35
N PRO A 103 17.82 -11.97 -8.10
CA PRO A 103 19.05 -11.21 -8.20
C PRO A 103 19.38 -10.55 -6.85
N MET A 104 20.54 -10.87 -6.30
CA MET A 104 21.00 -10.36 -5.00
C MET A 104 22.12 -9.33 -5.10
N ASP A 105 22.61 -9.05 -6.31
CA ASP A 105 23.72 -8.14 -6.60
C ASP A 105 23.41 -7.24 -7.81
N GLY A 106 24.16 -6.13 -7.92
CA GLY A 106 24.04 -5.17 -9.02
C GLY A 106 22.84 -4.22 -8.90
N HIS A 107 22.61 -3.44 -9.96
CA HIS A 107 21.61 -2.37 -10.01
C HIS A 107 20.13 -2.83 -9.93
N ARG A 108 19.85 -4.10 -10.28
CA ARG A 108 18.51 -4.71 -10.21
C ARG A 108 18.52 -5.85 -9.20
N SER A 109 18.82 -5.49 -7.95
CA SER A 109 18.92 -6.43 -6.84
C SER A 109 17.73 -6.31 -5.90
N VAL A 110 17.18 -7.46 -5.48
CA VAL A 110 16.21 -7.53 -4.38
C VAL A 110 16.85 -7.09 -3.07
N ARG A 111 18.17 -7.34 -2.89
CA ARG A 111 18.93 -6.99 -1.68
C ARG A 111 18.87 -5.50 -1.36
N THR A 112 18.78 -4.64 -2.39
CA THR A 112 18.70 -3.18 -2.25
C THR A 112 17.56 -2.74 -1.31
N TYR A 113 16.42 -3.43 -1.35
CA TYR A 113 15.22 -3.12 -0.54
C TYR A 113 14.91 -4.22 0.50
N LEU A 114 15.80 -5.21 0.64
CA LEU A 114 15.55 -6.36 1.48
C LEU A 114 15.58 -6.01 2.96
N ARG A 115 16.39 -5.03 3.34
CA ARG A 115 16.45 -4.53 4.71
C ARG A 115 15.08 -4.04 5.16
N GLU A 116 14.45 -3.16 4.38
CA GLU A 116 13.15 -2.56 4.68
C GLU A 116 12.05 -3.63 4.72
N GLY A 117 12.00 -4.52 3.72
CA GLY A 117 11.03 -5.61 3.68
C GLY A 117 11.18 -6.58 4.87
N ALA A 118 12.41 -6.92 5.24
CA ALA A 118 12.69 -7.77 6.38
C ALA A 118 12.33 -7.10 7.71
N VAL A 119 12.65 -5.82 7.91
CA VAL A 119 12.25 -5.08 9.11
C VAL A 119 10.74 -4.97 9.20
N TYR A 120 10.05 -4.67 8.09
CA TYR A 120 8.58 -4.63 8.04
C TYR A 120 7.98 -5.97 8.50
N SER A 121 8.40 -7.09 7.91
CA SER A 121 7.86 -8.40 8.25
C SER A 121 8.27 -8.90 9.65
N ALA A 122 9.49 -8.56 10.09
CA ALA A 122 9.98 -8.90 11.41
C ALA A 122 9.20 -8.19 12.54
N THR A 123 8.65 -7.01 12.26
CA THR A 123 7.98 -6.15 13.24
C THR A 123 6.45 -6.18 13.05
N ALA A 124 5.93 -5.66 11.94
CA ALA A 124 4.51 -5.57 11.66
C ALA A 124 3.81 -6.94 11.58
N LEU A 125 4.52 -7.97 11.14
CA LEU A 125 3.98 -9.34 11.00
C LEU A 125 4.54 -10.31 12.05
N ALA A 126 5.12 -9.80 13.14
CA ALA A 126 5.68 -10.62 14.22
C ALA A 126 4.64 -11.51 14.92
N HIS A 127 3.35 -11.19 14.79
CA HIS A 127 2.25 -11.98 15.35
C HIS A 127 1.84 -13.19 14.51
N LEU A 128 2.35 -13.32 13.29
CA LEU A 128 2.10 -14.48 12.46
C LEU A 128 3.07 -15.61 12.79
N ASP A 129 2.55 -16.78 13.17
CA ASP A 129 3.39 -17.94 13.46
C ASP A 129 3.95 -18.61 12.18
N HIS A 130 3.37 -18.32 11.01
CA HIS A 130 3.72 -18.98 9.77
C HIS A 130 4.94 -18.32 9.11
N GLN A 131 6.13 -18.83 9.45
CA GLN A 131 7.40 -18.31 8.98
C GLN A 131 7.51 -18.15 7.44
N PRO A 132 7.06 -19.10 6.60
CA PRO A 132 7.11 -18.91 5.15
C PRO A 132 6.29 -17.71 4.66
N THR A 133 5.15 -17.40 5.28
CA THR A 133 4.37 -16.19 4.93
C THR A 133 5.12 -14.92 5.33
N ARG A 134 5.84 -14.92 6.45
CA ARG A 134 6.64 -13.76 6.85
C ARG A 134 7.80 -13.51 5.90
N ILE A 135 8.51 -14.57 5.48
CA ILE A 135 9.59 -14.45 4.49
C ILE A 135 9.04 -13.99 3.14
N TRP A 136 7.93 -14.59 2.67
CA TRP A 136 7.22 -14.16 1.47
C TRP A 136 6.85 -12.67 1.53
N ALA A 137 6.27 -12.22 2.65
CA ALA A 137 5.87 -10.83 2.84
C ALA A 137 7.08 -9.87 2.85
N ALA A 138 8.24 -10.30 3.37
CA ALA A 138 9.47 -9.52 3.33
C ALA A 138 9.92 -9.31 1.88
N LEU A 139 10.07 -10.39 1.11
CA LEU A 139 10.49 -10.35 -0.30
C LEU A 139 9.48 -9.58 -1.17
N PHE A 140 8.19 -9.79 -0.92
CA PHE A 140 7.09 -9.09 -1.58
C PHE A 140 7.16 -7.58 -1.35
N THR A 141 7.35 -7.17 -0.10
CA THR A 141 7.49 -5.76 0.27
C THR A 141 8.72 -5.14 -0.40
N SER A 142 9.85 -5.85 -0.41
CA SER A 142 11.08 -5.40 -1.08
C SER A 142 10.91 -5.20 -2.58
N CYS A 143 10.21 -6.12 -3.26
CA CYS A 143 9.91 -5.98 -4.68
C CYS A 143 8.92 -4.82 -4.95
N GLY A 144 7.95 -4.59 -4.06
CA GLY A 144 7.04 -3.44 -4.14
C GLY A 144 7.77 -2.11 -4.03
N LEU A 145 8.74 -2.00 -3.11
CA LEU A 145 9.60 -0.82 -2.99
C LEU A 145 10.45 -0.57 -4.25
N PHE A 146 10.92 -1.64 -4.89
CA PHE A 146 11.61 -1.52 -6.18
C PHE A 146 10.67 -0.97 -7.27
N VAL A 147 9.41 -1.41 -7.34
CA VAL A 147 8.45 -0.91 -8.34
C VAL A 147 8.20 0.58 -8.18
N ASP A 148 8.01 1.05 -6.94
CA ASP A 148 7.84 2.47 -6.60
C ASP A 148 9.00 3.34 -7.14
N ASP A 149 10.23 2.89 -6.88
CA ASP A 149 11.44 3.56 -7.33
C ASP A 149 11.65 3.44 -8.85
N ALA A 150 11.43 2.25 -9.43
CA ALA A 150 11.62 1.98 -10.85
C ALA A 150 10.65 2.78 -11.72
N ALA A 151 9.40 2.97 -11.27
CA ALA A 151 8.41 3.77 -11.97
C ALA A 151 8.81 5.25 -12.03
N SER A 152 9.61 5.75 -11.09
CA SER A 152 10.12 7.12 -11.08
C SER A 152 11.35 7.31 -11.97
N ARG A 153 11.97 6.22 -12.46
CA ARG A 153 13.21 6.26 -13.26
C ARG A 153 12.94 5.98 -14.73
N ALA A 154 13.26 6.96 -15.58
CA ALA A 154 13.08 6.84 -17.04
C ALA A 154 13.78 5.61 -17.65
N SER A 155 14.89 5.14 -17.06
CA SER A 155 15.62 3.96 -17.54
C SER A 155 14.96 2.62 -17.17
N GLU A 156 13.98 2.60 -16.26
CA GLU A 156 13.33 1.37 -15.78
C GLU A 156 11.82 1.35 -16.03
N VAL A 157 11.16 2.51 -16.15
CA VAL A 157 9.70 2.61 -16.29
C VAL A 157 9.15 1.77 -17.45
N GLY A 158 9.93 1.59 -18.52
CA GLY A 158 9.55 0.72 -19.65
C GLY A 158 9.31 -0.75 -19.28
N TYR A 159 10.00 -1.29 -18.26
CA TYR A 159 9.72 -2.63 -17.74
C TYR A 159 8.44 -2.67 -16.91
N VAL A 160 8.20 -1.63 -16.10
CA VAL A 160 6.98 -1.50 -15.29
C VAL A 160 5.75 -1.43 -16.19
N TYR A 161 5.83 -0.74 -17.33
CA TYR A 161 4.79 -0.65 -18.36
C TYR A 161 4.29 -2.01 -18.83
N GLN A 162 5.22 -2.95 -19.01
CA GLN A 162 4.93 -4.26 -19.59
C GLN A 162 4.54 -5.30 -18.52
N PHE A 163 4.63 -4.94 -17.23
CA PHE A 163 4.58 -5.92 -16.15
C PHE A 163 3.27 -6.69 -16.11
N ASN A 164 2.13 -5.99 -16.07
CA ASN A 164 0.81 -6.63 -15.95
C ASN A 164 0.52 -7.53 -17.17
N ASP A 165 0.81 -7.07 -18.38
CA ASP A 165 0.60 -7.84 -19.62
C ASP A 165 1.46 -9.11 -19.64
N ARG A 166 2.76 -8.99 -19.36
CA ARG A 166 3.69 -10.12 -19.29
C ARG A 166 3.32 -11.08 -18.15
N PHE A 167 2.88 -10.56 -17.00
CA PHE A 167 2.44 -11.38 -15.88
C PHE A 167 1.28 -12.29 -16.27
N ILE A 168 0.26 -11.73 -16.94
CA ILE A 168 -0.92 -12.47 -17.43
C ILE A 168 -0.51 -13.51 -18.48
N GLN A 169 0.36 -13.11 -19.42
CA GLN A 169 0.85 -14.00 -20.48
C GLN A 169 1.88 -15.04 -20.00
N LYS A 170 2.30 -14.97 -18.73
CA LYS A 170 3.36 -15.78 -18.12
C LYS A 170 4.70 -15.66 -18.85
N GLU A 171 4.99 -14.46 -19.34
CA GLU A 171 6.26 -14.12 -19.97
C GLU A 171 7.29 -13.62 -18.94
N ALA A 172 8.57 -13.72 -19.29
CA ALA A 172 9.66 -13.12 -18.51
C ALA A 172 9.49 -11.59 -18.46
N GLN A 173 9.80 -10.96 -17.33
CA GLN A 173 9.69 -9.52 -17.13
C GLN A 173 10.87 -8.74 -17.70
N HIS A 174 11.97 -9.43 -18.03
CA HIS A 174 13.26 -8.86 -18.46
C HIS A 174 13.88 -7.87 -17.45
N ASN A 175 13.41 -7.94 -16.22
CA ASN A 175 13.95 -7.25 -15.06
C ASN A 175 13.86 -8.25 -13.90
N GLY A 176 15.01 -8.64 -13.35
CA GLY A 176 15.07 -9.74 -12.38
C GLY A 176 14.29 -9.49 -11.08
N VAL A 177 14.10 -8.23 -10.66
CA VAL A 177 13.27 -7.91 -9.48
C VAL A 177 11.79 -8.01 -9.83
N LEU A 178 11.39 -7.61 -11.04
CA LEU A 178 10.03 -7.81 -11.52
C LEU A 178 9.73 -9.29 -11.77
N ASP A 179 10.69 -10.09 -12.24
CA ASP A 179 10.56 -11.55 -12.33
C ASP A 179 10.32 -12.17 -10.94
N ALA A 180 11.06 -11.72 -9.92
CA ALA A 180 10.84 -12.10 -8.54
C ALA A 180 9.45 -11.70 -8.02
N LEU A 181 8.97 -10.48 -8.31
CA LEU A 181 7.61 -10.06 -7.95
C LEU A 181 6.55 -10.95 -8.62
N ALA A 182 6.70 -11.22 -9.91
CA ALA A 182 5.77 -12.06 -10.65
C ALA A 182 5.73 -13.49 -10.07
N ASP A 183 6.89 -14.05 -9.69
CA ASP A 183 6.98 -15.35 -9.00
C ASP A 183 6.21 -15.33 -7.67
N LEU A 184 6.48 -14.35 -6.80
CA LEU A 184 5.78 -14.18 -5.52
C LEU A 184 4.26 -14.05 -5.67
N LEU A 185 3.79 -13.33 -6.70
CA LEU A 185 2.37 -13.17 -6.98
C LEU A 185 1.67 -14.49 -7.35
N ARG A 186 2.38 -15.42 -8.01
CA ARG A 186 1.83 -16.74 -8.34
C ARG A 186 1.69 -17.65 -7.13
N GLU A 187 2.35 -17.32 -6.02
CA GLU A 187 2.29 -18.07 -4.76
C GLU A 187 1.30 -17.49 -3.74
N THR A 188 0.54 -16.43 -4.07
CA THR A 188 -0.42 -15.82 -3.12
C THR A 188 -1.41 -16.84 -2.53
N SER A 189 -1.87 -17.81 -3.32
CA SER A 189 -2.75 -18.90 -2.84
C SER A 189 -2.10 -19.88 -1.85
N VAL A 190 -0.77 -19.86 -1.70
CA VAL A 190 -0.03 -20.60 -0.66
C VAL A 190 -0.14 -19.90 0.70
N HIS A 191 -0.25 -18.57 0.69
CA HIS A 191 -0.26 -17.77 1.91
C HIS A 191 -1.67 -17.38 2.38
N PHE A 192 -2.63 -17.37 1.45
CA PHE A 192 -3.98 -16.87 1.69
C PHE A 192 -5.07 -17.87 1.33
N LEU A 193 -6.28 -17.65 1.85
CA LEU A 193 -7.49 -18.27 1.32
C LEU A 193 -7.83 -17.66 -0.06
N PRO A 194 -8.65 -18.32 -0.90
CA PRO A 194 -8.85 -17.89 -2.29
C PRO A 194 -9.26 -16.43 -2.47
N ILE A 195 -10.19 -15.92 -1.65
CA ILE A 195 -10.65 -14.52 -1.76
C ILE A 195 -9.53 -13.54 -1.40
N PRO A 196 -8.89 -13.59 -0.21
CA PRO A 196 -7.74 -12.73 0.07
C PRO A 196 -6.58 -12.89 -0.92
N ALA A 197 -6.30 -14.10 -1.43
CA ALA A 197 -5.24 -14.32 -2.43
C ALA A 197 -5.49 -13.51 -3.71
N ASN A 198 -6.73 -13.52 -4.21
CA ASN A 198 -7.13 -12.75 -5.38
C ASN A 198 -6.99 -11.25 -5.12
N LEU A 199 -7.48 -10.78 -3.97
CA LEU A 199 -7.46 -9.35 -3.60
C LEU A 199 -6.02 -8.84 -3.42
N VAL A 200 -5.14 -9.61 -2.76
CA VAL A 200 -3.71 -9.31 -2.66
C VAL A 200 -3.07 -9.22 -4.04
N THR A 201 -3.35 -10.18 -4.93
CA THR A 201 -2.82 -10.19 -6.30
C THR A 201 -3.27 -8.95 -7.07
N THR A 202 -4.57 -8.66 -7.07
CA THR A 202 -5.11 -7.49 -7.78
C THR A 202 -4.64 -6.17 -7.18
N SER A 203 -4.40 -6.11 -5.87
CA SER A 203 -3.84 -4.93 -5.21
C SER A 203 -2.47 -4.58 -5.76
N ILE A 204 -1.62 -5.56 -6.09
CA ILE A 204 -0.30 -5.29 -6.69
C ILE A 204 -0.39 -4.93 -8.16
N LEU A 205 -1.25 -5.60 -8.94
CA LEU A 205 -1.44 -5.24 -10.34
C LEU A 205 -1.97 -3.80 -10.46
N ASN A 206 -2.89 -3.41 -9.57
CA ASN A 206 -3.38 -2.04 -9.43
C ASN A 206 -2.26 -1.07 -9.03
N PHE A 207 -1.39 -1.46 -8.10
CA PHE A 207 -0.26 -0.63 -7.67
C PHE A 207 0.71 -0.35 -8.82
N VAL A 208 1.11 -1.38 -9.57
CA VAL A 208 1.95 -1.22 -10.76
C VAL A 208 1.31 -0.23 -11.75
N THR A 209 0.01 -0.38 -12.03
CA THR A 209 -0.73 0.57 -12.88
C THR A 209 -0.76 1.98 -12.28
N ALA A 210 -0.93 2.12 -10.97
CA ALA A 210 -0.96 3.41 -10.31
C ALA A 210 0.42 4.11 -10.32
N SER A 211 1.52 3.35 -10.21
CA SER A 211 2.87 3.89 -10.33
C SER A 211 3.12 4.44 -11.74
N LEU A 212 2.61 3.77 -12.78
CA LEU A 212 2.65 4.28 -14.15
C LEU A 212 1.77 5.52 -14.33
N LEU A 213 0.57 5.52 -13.76
CA LEU A 213 -0.30 6.69 -13.77
C LEU A 213 0.40 7.90 -13.14
N ALA A 214 1.03 7.72 -11.97
CA ALA A 214 1.78 8.78 -11.30
C ALA A 214 2.95 9.29 -12.16
N TYR A 215 3.65 8.40 -12.87
CA TYR A 215 4.73 8.78 -13.78
C TYR A 215 4.21 9.62 -14.96
N GLU A 216 3.11 9.20 -15.60
CA GLU A 216 2.53 9.90 -16.75
C GLU A 216 1.89 11.24 -16.37
N THR A 217 1.32 11.34 -15.16
CA THR A 217 0.64 12.55 -14.70
C THR A 217 1.50 13.41 -13.78
N LYS A 218 2.81 13.18 -13.69
CA LYS A 218 3.70 13.88 -12.73
C LYS A 218 3.72 15.41 -12.91
N ASP A 219 3.53 15.87 -14.15
CA ASP A 219 3.52 17.29 -14.53
C ASP A 219 2.08 17.80 -14.79
N MET A 220 1.06 17.00 -14.46
CA MET A 220 -0.35 17.33 -14.68
C MET A 220 -0.94 18.07 -13.48
N ASP A 221 -1.55 19.23 -13.73
CA ASP A 221 -2.36 19.90 -12.72
C ASP A 221 -3.64 19.10 -12.43
N VAL A 222 -3.91 18.84 -11.15
CA VAL A 222 -5.17 18.22 -10.73
C VAL A 222 -6.27 19.28 -10.76
N LEU A 223 -7.29 19.06 -11.59
CA LEU A 223 -8.44 19.96 -11.69
C LEU A 223 -9.20 20.03 -10.36
N ILE A 224 -9.61 21.24 -9.95
CA ILE A 224 -10.33 21.46 -8.70
C ILE A 224 -11.65 20.69 -8.62
N ASP A 225 -12.33 20.50 -9.76
CA ASP A 225 -13.59 19.77 -9.87
C ASP A 225 -13.40 18.23 -9.88
N ALA A 226 -12.17 17.73 -9.97
CA ALA A 226 -11.85 16.30 -9.93
C ALA A 226 -11.81 15.75 -8.49
N GLU A 227 -12.86 16.02 -7.70
CA GLU A 227 -12.88 15.82 -6.25
C GLU A 227 -12.52 14.40 -5.78
N ARG A 228 -12.83 13.38 -6.58
CA ARG A 228 -12.61 11.96 -6.25
C ARG A 228 -11.26 11.43 -6.74
N TYR A 229 -10.58 12.15 -7.64
CA TYR A 229 -9.35 11.68 -8.27
C TYR A 229 -8.22 11.42 -7.26
N PRO A 230 -7.93 12.32 -6.28
CA PRO A 230 -6.89 12.06 -5.28
C PRO A 230 -7.12 10.78 -4.47
N ALA A 231 -8.35 10.58 -3.99
CA ALA A 231 -8.72 9.38 -3.24
C ALA A 231 -8.61 8.11 -4.10
N TYR A 232 -9.07 8.18 -5.35
CA TYR A 232 -8.92 7.09 -6.31
C TYR A 232 -7.45 6.72 -6.55
N ALA A 233 -6.60 7.72 -6.82
CA ALA A 233 -5.17 7.53 -7.05
C ALA A 233 -4.50 6.90 -5.83
N ARG A 234 -4.79 7.40 -4.61
CA ARG A 234 -4.23 6.89 -3.35
C ARG A 234 -4.63 5.44 -3.07
N VAL A 235 -5.90 5.10 -3.25
CA VAL A 235 -6.40 3.72 -3.06
C VAL A 235 -5.66 2.75 -3.97
N LYS A 236 -5.41 3.14 -5.22
CA LYS A 236 -4.70 2.31 -6.19
C LYS A 236 -3.19 2.23 -5.92
N SER A 237 -2.54 3.32 -5.51
CA SER A 237 -1.09 3.35 -5.27
C SER A 237 -0.66 2.82 -3.90
N GLY A 238 -1.55 2.76 -2.91
CA GLY A 238 -1.13 2.49 -1.53
C GLY A 238 -0.97 1.02 -1.13
N ILE A 239 -1.27 0.05 -2.01
CA ILE A 239 -1.19 -1.41 -1.71
C ILE A 239 -1.98 -1.79 -0.42
N GLY A 240 -2.96 -0.96 -0.04
CA GLY A 240 -3.55 -1.04 1.30
C GLY A 240 -4.31 -2.35 1.52
N GLU A 241 -4.92 -2.87 0.46
CA GLU A 241 -5.66 -4.13 0.50
C GLU A 241 -4.74 -5.32 0.78
N ALA A 242 -3.61 -5.43 0.06
CA ALA A 242 -2.65 -6.51 0.32
C ALA A 242 -2.11 -6.47 1.75
N TYR A 243 -1.75 -5.29 2.26
CA TYR A 243 -1.25 -5.13 3.62
C TYR A 243 -2.33 -5.38 4.68
N ALA A 244 -3.59 -4.99 4.44
CA ALA A 244 -4.70 -5.28 5.34
C ALA A 244 -4.98 -6.79 5.45
N PHE A 245 -4.92 -7.53 4.33
CA PHE A 245 -5.09 -8.99 4.37
C PHE A 245 -3.89 -9.72 4.98
N LEU A 246 -2.67 -9.19 4.85
CA LEU A 246 -1.46 -9.73 5.49
C LEU A 246 -1.55 -9.79 7.02
N VAL A 247 -2.39 -8.96 7.64
CA VAL A 247 -2.59 -8.94 9.10
C VAL A 247 -3.14 -10.26 9.62
N PHE A 248 -3.95 -10.97 8.83
CA PHE A 248 -4.72 -12.11 9.32
C PHE A 248 -4.10 -13.44 8.87
N SER A 249 -3.88 -14.34 9.83
CA SER A 249 -3.42 -15.70 9.55
C SER A 249 -4.38 -16.41 8.59
N ARG A 250 -3.83 -17.23 7.69
CA ARG A 250 -4.60 -18.10 6.78
C ARG A 250 -5.63 -18.98 7.50
N LYS A 251 -5.40 -19.30 8.78
CA LYS A 251 -6.30 -20.10 9.62
C LYS A 251 -7.56 -19.34 10.08
N MET A 252 -7.58 -18.02 9.93
CA MET A 252 -8.69 -17.18 10.36
C MET A 252 -9.80 -17.13 9.29
N ALA A 253 -11.04 -17.35 9.70
CA ALA A 253 -12.19 -17.26 8.81
C ALA A 253 -12.36 -15.82 8.30
N LEU A 254 -12.60 -15.68 6.98
CA LEU A 254 -12.78 -14.39 6.32
C LEU A 254 -13.87 -13.53 6.99
N SER A 255 -14.98 -14.15 7.40
CA SER A 255 -16.09 -13.48 8.09
C SER A 255 -15.70 -12.80 9.40
N GLY A 256 -14.58 -13.22 10.02
CA GLY A 256 -14.12 -12.67 11.29
C GLY A 256 -13.38 -11.33 11.17
N TYR A 257 -13.07 -10.88 9.95
CA TYR A 257 -12.32 -9.62 9.75
C TYR A 257 -12.66 -8.85 8.49
N VAL A 258 -13.31 -9.47 7.48
CA VAL A 258 -13.51 -8.86 6.16
C VAL A 258 -14.25 -7.53 6.20
N GLN A 259 -15.18 -7.36 7.15
CA GLN A 259 -15.93 -6.12 7.31
C GLN A 259 -15.06 -4.95 7.80
N ALA A 260 -13.90 -5.21 8.41
CA ALA A 260 -12.98 -4.18 8.86
C ALA A 260 -11.93 -3.81 7.79
N ILE A 261 -11.83 -4.58 6.70
CA ILE A 261 -10.80 -4.37 5.66
C ILE A 261 -10.89 -2.97 5.04
N PRO A 262 -12.07 -2.43 4.65
CA PRO A 262 -12.16 -1.08 4.09
C PRO A 262 -11.59 -0.01 5.03
N GLU A 263 -11.94 -0.06 6.31
CA GLU A 263 -11.45 0.86 7.33
C GLU A 263 -9.95 0.68 7.57
N MET A 264 -9.46 -0.57 7.57
CA MET A 264 -8.03 -0.87 7.68
C MET A 264 -7.22 -0.32 6.51
N ILE A 265 -7.73 -0.41 5.27
CA ILE A 265 -7.07 0.14 4.09
C ILE A 265 -6.85 1.64 4.26
N GLN A 266 -7.91 2.38 4.61
CA GLN A 266 -7.81 3.83 4.79
C GLN A 266 -6.92 4.19 5.98
N PHE A 267 -7.03 3.45 7.09
CA PHE A 267 -6.16 3.62 8.25
C PHE A 267 -4.69 3.44 7.88
N LEU A 268 -4.36 2.41 7.10
CA LEU A 268 -2.99 2.13 6.66
C LEU A 268 -2.42 3.24 5.79
N HIS A 269 -3.20 3.74 4.83
CA HIS A 269 -2.79 4.89 4.00
C HIS A 269 -2.54 6.12 4.85
N ASN A 270 -3.49 6.47 5.71
CA ASN A 270 -3.37 7.66 6.54
C ASN A 270 -2.20 7.55 7.52
N MET A 271 -2.04 6.40 8.20
CA MET A 271 -0.93 6.17 9.12
C MET A 271 0.42 6.29 8.41
N ASN A 272 0.54 5.75 7.19
CA ASN A 272 1.75 5.91 6.39
C ASN A 272 2.01 7.38 6.04
N ASP A 273 0.99 8.11 5.54
CA ASP A 273 1.11 9.53 5.17
C ASP A 273 1.48 10.42 6.39
N ILE A 274 0.99 10.07 7.58
CA ILE A 274 1.32 10.77 8.84
C ILE A 274 2.75 10.48 9.28
N LEU A 275 3.17 9.20 9.26
CA LEU A 275 4.51 8.79 9.67
C LEU A 275 5.58 9.15 8.63
N SER A 276 5.19 9.40 7.38
CA SER A 276 6.08 9.90 6.32
C SER A 276 6.12 11.41 6.22
N PHE A 277 5.17 12.15 6.80
CA PHE A 277 5.03 13.60 6.66
C PHE A 277 6.36 14.36 6.86
N TYR A 278 7.10 14.03 7.92
CA TYR A 278 8.37 14.72 8.20
C TYR A 278 9.44 14.52 7.11
N LYS A 279 9.59 13.30 6.58
CA LYS A 279 10.55 13.06 5.48
C LYS A 279 10.14 13.81 4.21
N GLU A 280 8.83 13.96 3.98
CA GLU A 280 8.25 14.57 2.78
C GLU A 280 8.38 16.08 2.82
N GLU A 281 8.11 16.69 3.97
CA GLU A 281 8.34 18.12 4.17
C GLU A 281 9.83 18.46 4.04
N LYS A 282 10.74 17.62 4.59
CA LYS A 282 12.19 17.82 4.37
C LYS A 282 12.55 17.73 2.90
N ALA A 283 11.94 16.82 2.16
CA ALA A 283 12.18 16.68 0.72
C ALA A 283 11.47 17.77 -0.13
N GLY A 284 10.67 18.66 0.48
CA GLY A 284 9.90 19.68 -0.23
C GLY A 284 8.80 19.10 -1.11
N GLU A 285 8.28 17.91 -0.79
CA GLU A 285 7.21 17.26 -1.55
C GLU A 285 5.90 18.08 -1.46
N THR A 286 5.21 18.23 -2.60
CA THR A 286 3.99 19.05 -2.71
C THR A 286 2.79 18.29 -3.28
N THR A 287 3.00 17.05 -3.70
CA THR A 287 1.99 16.21 -4.35
C THR A 287 1.53 15.04 -3.45
N ASN A 288 1.97 15.00 -2.20
CA ASN A 288 1.53 14.00 -1.22
C ASN A 288 0.09 14.24 -0.76
N GLN A 289 -0.51 13.23 -0.11
CA GLN A 289 -1.91 13.24 0.30
C GLN A 289 -2.26 14.44 1.19
N ILE A 290 -1.40 14.80 2.14
CA ILE A 290 -1.63 15.93 3.06
C ILE A 290 -1.62 17.26 2.30
N SER A 291 -0.71 17.43 1.34
CA SER A 291 -0.68 18.61 0.47
C SER A 291 -1.95 18.74 -0.36
N LEU A 292 -2.46 17.62 -0.89
CA LEU A 292 -3.72 17.58 -1.64
C LEU A 292 -4.93 17.93 -0.77
N ILE A 293 -4.99 17.40 0.46
CA ILE A 293 -6.04 17.74 1.44
C ILE A 293 -5.99 19.24 1.78
N ALA A 294 -4.81 19.77 2.06
CA ALA A 294 -4.62 21.19 2.41
C ALA A 294 -5.07 22.11 1.28
N SER A 295 -4.64 21.82 0.05
CA SER A 295 -5.04 22.56 -1.15
C SER A 295 -6.56 22.55 -1.35
N ARG A 296 -7.18 21.36 -1.28
CA ARG A 296 -8.63 21.20 -1.47
C ARG A 296 -9.43 21.96 -0.41
N ASN A 297 -9.04 21.83 0.86
CA ASN A 297 -9.77 22.41 1.98
C ASN A 297 -9.41 23.88 2.20
N LYS A 298 -8.46 24.43 1.45
CA LYS A 298 -7.90 25.79 1.63
C LYS A 298 -7.39 26.01 3.05
N THR A 299 -6.77 24.98 3.63
CA THR A 299 -6.11 25.01 4.95
C THR A 299 -4.61 24.95 4.77
N SER A 300 -3.86 25.22 5.84
CA SER A 300 -2.43 24.91 5.86
C SER A 300 -2.18 23.39 5.79
N LYS A 301 -0.98 23.01 5.34
CA LYS A 301 -0.53 21.60 5.39
C LYS A 301 -0.58 21.05 6.80
N PHE A 302 -0.18 21.86 7.79
CA PHE A 302 -0.16 21.44 9.18
C PHE A 302 -1.57 21.19 9.74
N GLU A 303 -2.55 22.07 9.46
CA GLU A 303 -3.95 21.82 9.84
C GLU A 303 -4.52 20.55 9.18
N ALA A 304 -4.19 20.31 7.90
CA ALA A 304 -4.59 19.09 7.21
C ALA A 304 -3.96 17.84 7.83
N PHE A 305 -2.69 17.92 8.23
CA PHE A 305 -1.97 16.86 8.93
C PHE A 305 -2.58 16.54 10.31
N GLU A 306 -2.87 17.55 11.12
CA GLU A 306 -3.53 17.37 12.42
C GLU A 306 -4.92 16.74 12.27
N ALA A 307 -5.72 17.22 11.31
CA ALA A 307 -7.02 16.66 11.01
C ALA A 307 -6.93 15.18 10.57
N LEU A 308 -5.96 14.85 9.71
CA LEU A 308 -5.74 13.48 9.26
C LEU A 308 -5.33 12.57 10.43
N ALA A 309 -4.48 13.05 11.34
CA ALA A 309 -4.10 12.31 12.55
C ALA A 309 -5.31 12.05 13.46
N GLN A 310 -6.18 13.04 13.64
CA GLN A 310 -7.41 12.86 14.42
C GLN A 310 -8.33 11.79 13.83
N VAL A 311 -8.57 11.84 12.52
CA VAL A 311 -9.37 10.85 11.77
C VAL A 311 -8.75 9.45 11.87
N THR A 312 -7.42 9.35 11.76
CA THR A 312 -6.71 8.07 11.82
C THR A 312 -6.87 7.37 13.17
N ALA A 313 -6.82 8.13 14.26
CA ALA A 313 -7.09 7.57 15.59
C ALA A 313 -8.56 7.15 15.77
N GLU A 314 -9.53 7.86 15.17
CA GLU A 314 -10.94 7.45 15.17
C GLU A 314 -11.15 6.15 14.37
N GLN A 315 -10.46 5.99 13.24
CA GLN A 315 -10.46 4.77 12.45
C GLN A 315 -9.90 3.58 13.23
N PHE A 316 -8.83 3.76 14.00
CA PHE A 316 -8.30 2.69 14.87
C PHE A 316 -9.35 2.19 15.87
N VAL A 317 -10.10 3.10 16.49
CA VAL A 317 -11.19 2.77 17.42
C VAL A 317 -12.31 2.05 16.68
N GLN A 318 -12.69 2.52 15.49
CA GLN A 318 -13.75 1.91 14.69
C GLN A 318 -13.38 0.49 14.22
N ILE A 319 -12.17 0.28 13.71
CA ILE A 319 -11.67 -1.05 13.32
C ILE A 319 -11.68 -1.99 14.52
N SER A 320 -11.20 -1.51 15.68
CA SER A 320 -11.19 -2.30 16.91
C SER A 320 -12.60 -2.78 17.28
N LYS A 321 -13.62 -1.90 17.16
CA LYS A 321 -15.03 -2.22 17.40
C LYS A 321 -15.59 -3.24 16.42
N ILE A 322 -15.34 -3.07 15.12
CA ILE A 322 -15.79 -4.03 14.09
C ILE A 322 -15.21 -5.42 14.37
N LEU A 323 -13.95 -5.47 14.80
CA LEU A 323 -13.25 -6.71 15.12
C LEU A 323 -13.58 -7.29 16.51
N GLU A 324 -14.40 -6.64 17.36
CA GLU A 324 -14.75 -7.15 18.70
C GLU A 324 -15.41 -8.53 18.64
N ALA A 325 -16.18 -8.80 17.58
CA ALA A 325 -16.81 -10.10 17.35
C ALA A 325 -15.80 -11.24 17.11
N SER A 326 -14.54 -10.91 16.81
CA SER A 326 -13.43 -11.85 16.63
C SER A 326 -12.21 -11.38 17.46
N PRO A 327 -12.12 -11.75 18.75
CA PRO A 327 -11.02 -11.32 19.61
C PRO A 327 -9.63 -11.63 19.05
N ALA A 328 -9.48 -12.74 18.33
CA ALA A 328 -8.25 -13.10 17.63
C ALA A 328 -7.90 -12.13 16.50
N ALA A 329 -8.88 -11.69 15.71
CA ALA A 329 -8.68 -10.69 14.66
C ALA A 329 -8.35 -9.31 15.24
N CYS A 330 -9.08 -8.89 16.29
CA CYS A 330 -8.81 -7.63 16.98
C CYS A 330 -7.39 -7.60 17.55
N ASN A 331 -6.94 -8.69 18.18
CA ASN A 331 -5.57 -8.81 18.68
C ASN A 331 -4.53 -8.80 17.55
N ALA A 332 -4.77 -9.50 16.43
CA ALA A 332 -3.89 -9.48 15.27
C ALA A 332 -3.74 -8.06 14.71
N PHE A 333 -4.84 -7.32 14.56
CA PHE A 333 -4.82 -5.91 14.14
C PHE A 333 -4.00 -5.04 15.10
N LYS A 334 -4.24 -5.10 16.41
CA LYS A 334 -3.50 -4.28 17.39
C LYS A 334 -2.01 -4.59 17.40
N ARG A 335 -1.62 -5.87 17.34
CA ARG A 335 -0.21 -6.29 17.25
C ARG A 335 0.42 -5.82 15.95
N PHE A 336 -0.31 -5.89 14.84
CA PHE A 336 0.13 -5.38 13.56
C PHE A 336 0.38 -3.87 13.60
N VAL A 337 -0.55 -3.06 14.11
CA VAL A 337 -0.36 -1.60 14.20
C VAL A 337 0.85 -1.26 15.06
N ALA A 338 1.03 -1.95 16.20
CA ALA A 338 2.20 -1.77 17.04
C ALA A 338 3.50 -2.07 16.30
N GLY A 339 3.57 -3.21 15.61
CA GLY A 339 4.74 -3.55 14.80
C GLY A 339 4.94 -2.63 13.60
N TYR A 340 3.87 -2.09 13.00
CA TYR A 340 3.93 -1.15 11.88
C TYR A 340 4.55 0.19 12.29
N VAL A 341 4.22 0.68 13.49
CA VAL A 341 4.88 1.88 14.07
C VAL A 341 6.35 1.60 14.35
N VAL A 342 6.68 0.43 14.91
CA VAL A 342 8.08 0.02 15.13
C VAL A 342 8.85 -0.05 13.82
N PHE A 343 8.26 -0.57 12.74
CA PHE A 343 8.85 -0.55 11.40
C PHE A 343 9.22 0.88 10.97
N HIS A 344 8.29 1.83 11.06
CA HIS A 344 8.55 3.23 10.68
C HIS A 344 9.64 3.88 11.54
N CYS A 345 9.67 3.56 12.83
CA CYS A 345 10.72 4.01 13.75
C CYS A 345 12.10 3.41 13.45
N SER A 346 12.14 2.20 12.87
CA SER A 346 13.39 1.43 12.75
C SER A 346 14.08 1.57 11.40
N VAL A 347 13.41 2.13 10.39
CA VAL A 347 14.00 2.37 9.07
C VAL A 347 14.33 3.85 8.88
N GLU A 348 15.55 4.13 8.43
CA GLU A 348 16.07 5.49 8.26
C GLU A 348 15.25 6.32 7.25
N ARG A 349 14.55 5.66 6.32
CA ARG A 349 13.70 6.28 5.29
C ARG A 349 12.77 7.36 5.84
N TYR A 350 12.17 7.17 7.02
CA TYR A 350 11.16 8.09 7.56
C TYR A 350 11.74 9.23 8.42
N LYS A 351 13.04 9.21 8.73
CA LYS A 351 13.73 10.22 9.55
C LYS A 351 13.07 10.48 10.93
N LEU A 352 12.34 9.51 11.50
CA LEU A 352 11.60 9.69 12.77
C LEU A 352 12.49 9.84 14.00
N ALA A 353 13.75 9.38 13.94
CA ALA A 353 14.74 9.59 15.01
C ALA A 353 15.06 11.08 15.21
N ASP A 354 15.03 11.90 14.14
CA ASP A 354 15.21 13.36 14.24
C ASP A 354 14.13 14.01 15.12
N LEU A 355 12.96 13.39 15.18
CA LEU A 355 11.82 13.85 15.98
C LEU A 355 11.89 13.37 17.43
N GLN A 356 12.85 12.53 17.83
CA GLN A 356 12.90 11.91 19.17
C GLN A 356 11.61 11.14 19.52
N LEU A 357 10.96 10.56 18.51
CA LEU A 357 9.83 9.62 18.68
C LEU A 357 10.32 8.20 18.97
N CYS A 358 11.53 7.93 18.51
CA CYS A 358 12.31 6.72 18.56
C CYS A 358 13.78 7.21 18.74
#